data_AF-A0A142FY79-F1
#
_entry.id   AF-A0A142FY79-F1
#
_cell.length_a   1.000
_cell.length_b   1.000
_cell.length_c   1.000
_cell.angle_alpha   90.00
_cell.angle_beta   90.00
_cell.angle_gamma   90.00
#
_symmetry.space_group_name_H-M   'P 1'
#
loop_
_entity.id
_entity.type
_entity.pdbx_description
1 polymer ?
#
loop_
_entity_poly.entity_id
_entity_poly.type
_entity_poly.pdbx_seq_one_letter_code
_entity_poly.pdbx_strand_id
1 'polypeptide(L)' 'MNHKTVLKRMNELGIHSLLRKKRHGKRGRTSHIAPNVLNRDFTAVALNQKWVTDVTEFRVGQEKCYF' A
#
# COMPACT_ATOMS: atom_id res chain seq x y z
N MET A 1 -4.38 27.37 22.40
CA MET A 1 -5.72 27.30 21.78
C MET A 1 -6.02 25.83 21.46
N ASN A 2 -7.14 25.27 21.92
CA ASN A 2 -7.44 23.84 21.79
C ASN A 2 -8.05 23.53 20.40
N HIS A 3 -7.57 22.49 19.73
CA HIS A 3 -8.08 22.06 18.41
C HIS A 3 -9.59 21.76 18.43
N LYS A 4 -10.14 21.30 19.57
CA LYS A 4 -11.58 21.10 19.75
C LYS A 4 -12.37 22.40 19.74
N THR A 5 -11.83 23.44 20.38
CA THR A 5 -12.46 24.77 20.44
C THR A 5 -12.47 25.43 19.06
N VAL A 6 -11.38 25.28 18.30
CA VAL A 6 -11.30 25.76 16.91
C VAL A 6 -12.33 25.04 16.04
N LEU A 7 -12.39 23.70 16.12
CA LEU A 7 -13.35 22.90 15.36
C LEU A 7 -14.81 23.28 15.66
N LYS A 8 -15.15 23.49 16.93
CA LYS A 8 -16.50 23.91 17.34
C LYS A 8 -16.91 25.22 16.67
N ARG A 9 -16.03 26.22 16.70
CA ARG A 9 -16.28 27.53 16.06
C ARG A 9 -16.38 27.43 14.53
N MET A 10 -15.53 26.61 13.91
CA MET A 10 -15.62 26.37 12.46
C MET A 10 -16.96 25.76 12.07
N ASN A 11 -17.47 24.80 12.85
CA ASN A 11 -18.78 24.21 12.62
C ASN A 11 -19.93 25.21 12.82
N GLU A 12 -19.87 26.05 13.87
CA GLU A 12 -20.85 27.12 14.13
C GLU A 12 -20.90 28.14 12.98
N LEU A 13 -19.76 28.44 12.36
CA LEU A 13 -19.64 29.36 11.23
C LEU A 13 -19.83 28.69 9.86
N GLY A 14 -20.07 27.38 9.79
CA GLY A 14 -20.18 26.63 8.53
C GLY A 14 -18.87 26.60 7.70
N ILE A 15 -17.72 26.82 8.34
CA ILE A 15 -16.42 26.87 7.68
C ILE A 15 -15.89 25.44 7.52
N HIS A 16 -15.79 24.99 6.28
CA HIS A 16 -15.25 23.68 5.92
C HIS A 16 -14.04 23.81 4.99
N SER A 17 -13.15 22.81 5.03
CA SER A 17 -12.06 22.73 4.08
C SER A 17 -12.60 22.40 2.70
N LEU A 18 -12.16 23.13 1.67
CA LEU A 18 -12.42 22.80 0.27
C LEU A 18 -11.73 21.48 -0.15
N LEU A 19 -10.63 21.13 0.52
CA LEU A 19 -9.91 19.90 0.25
C LEU A 19 -10.54 18.72 0.98
N ARG A 20 -10.84 17.67 0.22
CA ARG A 20 -11.25 16.39 0.78
C ARG A 20 -10.11 15.78 1.60
N LYS A 21 -10.41 15.37 2.82
CA LYS A 21 -9.46 14.65 3.68
C LYS A 21 -8.91 13.43 2.95
N LYS A 22 -7.58 13.30 2.89
CA LYS A 22 -6.90 12.11 2.35
C LYS A 22 -7.44 10.88 3.06
N ARG A 23 -8.02 9.94 2.32
CA ARG A 23 -8.46 8.66 2.88
C ARG A 23 -7.20 7.86 3.17
N HIS A 24 -6.92 7.61 4.45
CA HIS A 24 -5.89 6.66 4.81
C HIS A 24 -6.40 5.28 4.38
N GLY A 25 -5.74 4.66 3.40
CA GLY A 25 -6.05 3.30 3.02
C GLY A 25 -5.94 2.40 4.24
N LYS A 26 -6.96 1.57 4.49
CA LYS A 26 -6.79 0.48 5.44
C LYS A 26 -5.69 -0.41 4.87
N ARG A 27 -4.62 -0.67 5.62
CA ARG A 27 -3.69 -1.76 5.27
C ARG A 27 -4.52 -3.03 5.29
N GLY A 28 -4.91 -3.52 4.12
CA GLY A 28 -5.62 -4.79 3.98
C GLY A 28 -4.73 -5.93 4.49
N ARG A 29 -5.33 -7.09 4.76
CA ARG A 29 -4.55 -8.32 4.92
C ARG A 29 -3.74 -8.54 3.64
N THR A 30 -2.45 -8.85 3.78
CA THR A 30 -1.60 -9.26 2.66
C THR A 30 -2.25 -10.50 2.03
N SER A 31 -2.71 -10.40 0.79
CA SER A 31 -3.43 -11.50 0.13
C SER A 31 -2.50 -12.65 -0.23
N HIS A 32 -1.32 -12.33 -0.75
CA HIS A 32 -0.33 -13.30 -1.16
C HIS A 32 1.08 -12.77 -0.87
N ILE A 33 1.94 -13.60 -0.27
CA ILE A 33 3.35 -13.33 -0.06
C ILE A 33 4.10 -14.40 -0.82
N ALA A 34 4.79 -14.01 -1.90
CA ALA A 34 5.63 -14.93 -2.64
C ALA A 34 6.81 -15.41 -1.78
N PRO A 35 7.21 -16.68 -1.89
CA PRO A 35 8.33 -17.20 -1.14
C PRO A 35 9.64 -16.50 -1.55
N ASN A 36 10.42 -16.06 -0.57
CA ASN A 36 11.75 -15.51 -0.81
C ASN A 36 12.76 -16.66 -0.98
N VAL A 37 12.83 -17.22 -2.19
CA VAL A 37 13.74 -18.34 -2.49
C VAL A 37 15.21 -17.90 -2.40
N LEU A 38 15.50 -16.64 -2.76
CA LEU A 38 16.85 -16.10 -2.80
C LEU A 38 17.43 -15.85 -1.40
N ASN A 39 16.57 -15.60 -0.40
CA ASN A 39 16.97 -15.30 0.98
C ASN A 39 18.07 -14.22 1.10
N ARG A 40 18.02 -13.22 0.20
CA ARG A 40 19.02 -12.13 0.08
C ARG A 40 20.44 -12.59 -0.29
N ASP A 41 20.61 -13.82 -0.78
CA ASP A 41 21.86 -14.26 -1.36
C ASP A 41 21.91 -13.89 -2.85
N PHE A 42 22.55 -12.75 -3.15
CA PHE A 42 22.73 -12.25 -4.51
C PHE A 42 24.02 -12.76 -5.18
N THR A 43 24.79 -13.63 -4.53
CA THR A 43 26.05 -14.14 -5.08
C THR A 43 25.79 -15.29 -6.06
N ALA A 44 26.45 -15.30 -7.22
CA ALA A 44 26.34 -16.38 -8.20
C ALA A 44 27.75 -16.82 -8.63
N VAL A 45 27.93 -18.13 -8.85
CA VAL A 45 29.21 -18.72 -9.27
C VAL A 45 29.45 -18.49 -10.77
N ALA A 46 28.37 -18.45 -11.55
CA ALA A 46 28.39 -18.19 -12.99
C ALA A 46 27.17 -17.35 -13.42
N LEU A 47 27.21 -16.85 -14.66
CA LEU A 47 26.12 -16.10 -15.25
C LEU A 47 24.81 -16.92 -15.28
N ASN A 48 23.66 -16.26 -15.24
CA ASN A 48 22.32 -16.86 -15.42
C ASN A 48 21.90 -17.90 -14.36
N GLN A 49 22.54 -17.94 -13.19
CA GLN A 49 22.16 -18.86 -12.10
C GLN A 49 21.04 -18.34 -11.20
N LYS A 50 20.86 -17.01 -11.13
CA LYS A 50 19.89 -16.36 -10.26
C LYS A 50 19.15 -15.27 -11.05
N TRP A 51 17.83 -15.33 -11.01
CA TRP A 51 16.94 -14.39 -11.70
C TRP A 51 16.02 -13.78 -10.66
N VAL A 52 15.95 -12.46 -10.64
CA VAL A 52 15.04 -11.73 -9.76
C VAL A 52 13.94 -11.16 -10.64
N THR A 53 12.70 -11.49 -10.32
CA THR A 53 11.52 -10.96 -10.98
C THR A 53 10.61 -10.31 -9.94
N ASP A 54 9.96 -9.23 -10.34
CA ASP A 54 8.93 -8.59 -9.52
C ASP A 54 7.63 -9.40 -9.59
N VAL A 55 6.97 -9.55 -8.44
CA VAL A 55 5.65 -10.21 -8.37
C VAL A 55 4.57 -9.23 -8.81
N THR A 56 3.81 -9.59 -9.84
CA THR A 56 2.76 -8.74 -10.41
C THR A 56 1.38 -9.33 -10.14
N GLU A 57 0.50 -8.59 -9.46
CA GLU A 57 -0.92 -8.95 -9.30
C GLU A 57 -1.73 -8.47 -10.51
N PHE A 58 -2.50 -9.38 -11.11
CA PHE A 58 -3.52 -9.04 -12.11
C PHE A 58 -4.84 -9.76 -11.81
N ARG A 59 -5.93 -9.25 -12.36
CA ARG A 59 -7.28 -9.79 -12.10
C ARG A 59 -7.79 -10.56 -13.31
N VAL A 60 -8.30 -11.76 -13.07
CA VAL A 60 -9.02 -12.57 -14.06
C VAL A 60 -10.42 -12.81 -13.53
N GLY A 61 -11.39 -12.06 -14.05
CA GLY A 61 -12.75 -12.05 -13.52
C GLY A 61 -12.80 -11.59 -12.06
N GLN A 62 -13.27 -12.47 -11.17
CA GLN A 62 -13.33 -12.21 -9.72
C GLN A 62 -12.07 -12.67 -8.97
N GLU A 63 -11.18 -13.40 -9.64
CA GLU A 63 -9.97 -13.97 -9.04
C GLU A 63 -8.76 -13.05 -9.21
N LYS A 64 -7.81 -13.20 -8.28
CA LYS A 64 -6.52 -12.54 -8.32
C LYS A 64 -5.46 -13.57 -8.71
N CYS A 65 -4.73 -13.27 -9.76
CA CYS A 65 -3.60 -14.07 -10.22
C CYS A 65 -2.31 -13.30 -9.95
N TYR A 66 -1.23 -14.05 -9.73
CA TYR A 66 0.10 -13.52 -9.46
C TYR A 66 1.07 -14.19 -10.44
N PHE A 67 1.93 -13.38 -11.07
CA PHE A 67 3.08 -13.82 -11.85
C PHE A 67 4.36 -13.40 -11.13
#